data_AF-A0A1Q7MIX1-F1
#
_entry.id   AF-A0A1Q7MIX1-F1
#
_cell.length_a   1.000
_cell.length_b   1.000
_cell.length_c   1.000
_cell.angle_alpha   90.00
_cell.angle_beta   90.00
_cell.angle_gamma   90.00
#
_symmetry.space_group_name_H-M   'P 1'
#
loop_
_entity.id
_entity.type
_entity.pdbx_description
1 polymer ?
#
loop_
_entity_poly.entity_id
_entity_poly.type
_entity_poly.pdbx_seq_one_letter_code
_entity_poly.pdbx_strand_id
1 'polypeptide(L)' 'MRDRDVMNLLDQIELYVLGIGKERTAQKDYWLFIYNSMKSGLLMTKAMEKHLQYKLKGLGIQNPQR' A
#
# COMPACT_ATOMS: atom_id res chain seq x y z
N MET A 1 -8.69 12.09 -10.71
CA MET A 1 -8.91 10.70 -10.25
C MET A 1 -9.43 10.75 -8.83
N ARG A 2 -10.43 9.93 -8.48
CA ARG A 2 -10.88 9.84 -7.08
C ARG A 2 -9.95 8.90 -6.32
N ASP A 3 -9.89 9.04 -5.00
CA ASP A 3 -9.06 8.19 -4.14
C ASP A 3 -9.32 6.70 -4.36
N ARG A 4 -10.57 6.32 -4.62
CA ARG A 4 -10.96 4.94 -4.98
C ARG A 4 -10.26 4.43 -6.24
N ASP A 5 -10.15 5.27 -7.27
CA ASP A 5 -9.57 4.87 -8.56
C ASP A 5 -8.05 4.64 -8.39
N VAL A 6 -7.39 5.45 -7.55
CA VAL A 6 -5.97 5.27 -7.18
C VAL A 6 -5.77 3.99 -6.38
N MET A 7 -6.59 3.76 -5.34
CA MET A 7 -6.45 2.56 -4.50
C MET A 7 -6.69 1.27 -5.30
N ASN A 8 -7.70 1.26 -6.18
CA ASN A 8 -7.93 0.12 -7.07
C ASN A 8 -6.73 -0.16 -7.99
N LEU A 9 -6.07 0.88 -8.50
CA LEU A 9 -4.88 0.71 -9.32
C LEU A 9 -3.72 0.11 -8.52
N LEU A 10 -3.50 0.60 -7.29
CA LEU A 10 -2.45 0.06 -6.41
C LEU A 10 -2.71 -1.41 -6.04
N ASP A 11 -3.97 -1.79 -5.83
CA ASP A 11 -4.37 -3.18 -5.62
C ASP A 11 -4.08 -4.06 -6.85
N GLN A 12 -4.29 -3.55 -8.06
CA GLN A 12 -3.98 -4.31 -9.28
C GLN A 12 -2.47 -4.49 -9.48
N ILE A 13 -1.67 -3.46 -9.17
CA ILE A 13 -0.21 -3.54 -9.24
C ILE A 13 0.32 -4.53 -8.21
N GLU A 14 -0.24 -4.57 -7.00
CA GLU A 14 0.07 -5.58 -5.99
C GLU A 14 -0.09 -6.99 -6.58
N LEU A 15 -1.26 -7.28 -7.16
CA LEU A 15 -1.56 -8.59 -7.74
C LEU A 15 -0.59 -8.96 -8.87
N TYR A 16 -0.21 -7.99 -9.71
CA TYR A 16 0.78 -8.20 -10.76
C TYR A 16 2.16 -8.54 -10.19
N VAL A 17 2.64 -7.78 -9.21
CA VAL A 17 3.93 -8.00 -8.56
C VAL A 17 3.98 -9.36 -7.87
N LEU A 18 2.90 -9.76 -7.18
CA LEU A 18 2.80 -11.06 -6.54
C LEU A 18 2.68 -12.22 -7.54
N GLY A 19 2.00 -12.00 -8.67
CA GLY A 19 1.90 -12.97 -9.76
C GLY A 19 3.26 -13.31 -10.38
N ILE A 20 4.19 -12.36 -10.37
CA ILE A 20 5.56 -12.53 -10.88
C ILE A 20 6.49 -13.07 -9.78
N GLY A 21 6.36 -12.60 -8.54
CA GLY A 21 7.33 -12.84 -7.46
C GLY A 21 7.00 -13.96 -6.46
N LYS A 22 5.77 -14.48 -6.41
CA LYS A 22 5.28 -15.59 -5.54
C LYS A 22 5.59 -15.52 -4.03
N GLU A 23 6.12 -14.44 -3.48
CA GLU A 23 6.47 -14.35 -2.05
C GLU A 23 5.61 -13.37 -1.25
N ARG A 24 5.13 -13.83 -0.09
CA ARG A 24 4.37 -13.01 0.88
C ARG A 24 5.19 -11.84 1.42
N THR A 25 6.52 -11.98 1.48
CA THR A 25 7.46 -10.89 1.83
C THR A 25 7.33 -9.72 0.84
N ALA A 26 7.16 -10.02 -0.46
CA ALA A 26 7.01 -9.00 -1.49
C ALA A 26 5.71 -8.17 -1.33
N GLN A 27 4.65 -8.76 -0.76
CA GLN A 27 3.41 -8.03 -0.47
C GLN A 27 3.60 -6.95 0.59
N LYS A 28 4.35 -7.29 1.66
CA LYS A 28 4.64 -6.39 2.77
C LYS A 28 5.50 -5.22 2.30
N ASP A 29 6.57 -5.52 1.58
CA ASP A 29 7.52 -4.51 1.11
C ASP A 29 6.88 -3.56 0.10
N TYR A 30 6.00 -4.08 -0.77
CA TYR A 30 5.21 -3.27 -1.70
C TYR A 30 4.36 -2.21 -0.98
N TRP A 31 3.51 -2.62 -0.04
CA TRP A 31 2.63 -1.67 0.64
C TRP A 31 3.38 -0.68 1.52
N LEU A 32 4.51 -1.10 2.11
CA LEU A 32 5.35 -0.21 2.90
C LEU A 32 6.04 0.84 2.01
N PHE A 33 6.52 0.44 0.83
CA PHE A 33 7.06 1.35 -0.17
C PHE A 33 6.01 2.39 -0.60
N ILE A 34 4.80 1.93 -0.98
CA ILE A 34 3.70 2.83 -1.38
C ILE A 34 3.36 3.82 -0.25
N TYR A 35 3.23 3.34 0.99
CA TYR A 35 2.94 4.20 2.14
C TYR A 35 4.00 5.29 2.32
N ASN A 36 5.28 4.92 2.29
CA ASN A 36 6.39 5.87 2.49
C ASN A 36 6.49 6.87 1.33
N SER A 37 6.33 6.41 0.08
CA SER A 37 6.35 7.27 -1.10
C SER A 37 5.18 8.26 -1.11
N MET A 38 3.96 7.82 -0.80
CA MET A 38 2.79 8.71 -0.78
C MET A 38 2.84 9.70 0.39
N LYS A 39 3.33 9.27 1.55
CA LYS A 39 3.49 10.14 2.72
C LYS A 39 4.56 11.22 2.50
N SER A 40 5.70 10.86 1.92
CA SER A 40 6.80 11.81 1.64
C SER A 40 6.47 12.78 0.51
N GLY A 41 5.71 12.35 -0.50
CA GLY A 41 5.30 13.19 -1.63
C GLY A 41 4.11 14.11 -1.38
N LEU A 42 3.52 14.13 -0.18
CA LEU A 42 2.26 14.84 0.15
C LEU A 42 1.07 14.45 -0.76
N LEU A 43 1.12 13.25 -1.34
CA LEU A 43 0.08 12.72 -2.24
C LEU A 43 -1.02 11.95 -1.50
N MET A 44 -0.98 11.93 -0.16
CA MET A 44 -1.81 11.07 0.67
C MET A 44 -2.99 11.84 1.27
N THR A 45 -4.20 11.50 0.86
CA THR A 45 -5.43 11.96 1.53
C THR A 45 -5.70 11.10 2.78
N LYS A 46 -6.59 11.58 3.67
CA LYS A 46 -7.03 10.80 4.86
C LYS A 46 -7.67 9.45 4.48
N ALA A 47 -8.41 9.40 3.38
CA ALA A 47 -9.06 8.16 2.93
C ALA A 47 -8.03 7.16 2.43
N MET A 48 -7.03 7.62 1.69
CA MET A 48 -5.91 6.79 1.23
C MET A 48 -5.06 6.29 2.40
N GLU A 49 -4.75 7.17 3.36
CA GLU A 49 -4.00 6.78 4.56
C GLU A 49 -4.72 5.67 5.33
N LYS A 50 -6.03 5.80 5.54
CA LYS A 50 -6.84 4.78 6.23
C LYS A 50 -6.80 3.45 5.47
N HIS A 51 -6.89 3.48 4.14
CA HIS A 51 -6.82 2.27 3.32
C HIS A 51 -5.44 1.59 3.42
N LEU A 52 -4.36 2.36 3.29
CA LEU A 52 -2.99 1.85 3.40
C LEU A 52 -2.69 1.28 4.80
N GLN A 53 -3.12 1.96 5.86
CA GLN A 53 -2.99 1.45 7.22
C GLN A 53 -3.76 0.13 7.42
N TYR A 54 -4.94 -0.01 6.82
CA TYR A 54 -5.71 -1.26 6.86
C TYR A 54 -4.95 -2.41 6.18
N LYS A 55 -4.38 -2.18 4.99
CA LYS A 55 -3.54 -3.16 4.28
C LYS A 55 -2.33 -3.58 5.11
N LEU A 56 -1.58 -2.62 5.64
CA LEU A 56 -0.39 -2.86 6.45
C LEU A 56 -0.71 -3.63 7.74
N LYS A 57 -1.83 -3.29 8.40
CA LYS A 57 -2.31 -4.02 9.58
C LYS A 57 -2.66 -5.47 9.26
N GLY A 58 -3.29 -5.72 8.10
CA GLY A 58 -3.58 -7.08 7.61
C GLY A 58 -2.31 -7.91 7.37
N LEU A 59 -1.17 -7.25 7.15
CA LEU A 59 0.14 -7.86 6.96
C LEU A 59 0.99 -7.90 8.25
N GLY A 60 0.40 -7.58 9.41
CA GLY A 60 1.06 -7.62 10.70
C GLY A 60 1.93 -6.39 11.03
N ILE A 61 1.89 -5.34 10.22
CA ILE A 61 2.56 -4.07 10.53
C ILE A 61 1.63 -3.21 11.39
N GLN A 62 1.96 -3.09 12.68
CA GLN A 62 1.32 -2.16 13.61
C GLN A 62 2.25 -0.96 13.76
N ASN A 63 1.87 0.21 13.25
CA ASN A 63 2.72 1.41 13.10
C ASN A 63 3.84 1.33 12.06
N PRO A 64 3.55 1.55 10.76
CA PRO A 64 4.57 1.73 9.72
C PRO A 64 5.44 3.00 9.89
N GLN A 65 5.31 3.73 11.00
CA GLN A 65 5.97 5.01 11.28
C GLN A 65 7.03 4.93 12.39
N ARG A 66 7.28 3.76 12.98
CA ARG A 66 8.36 3.57 13.97
C ARG A 66 9.56 2.88 13.34
#